data_AF-A0A9D8AM18-F1
#
_entry.id   AF-A0A9D8AM18-F1
#
_cell.length_a   1.000
_cell.length_b   1.000
_cell.length_c   1.000
_cell.angle_alpha   90.00
_cell.angle_beta   90.00
_cell.angle_gamma   90.00
#
_symmetry.space_group_name_H-M   'P 1'
#
loop_
_entity.id
_entity.type
_entity.pdbx_description
1 polymer ?
#
loop_
_entity_poly.entity_id
_entity_poly.type
_entity_poly.pdbx_seq_one_letter_code
_entity_poly.pdbx_strand_id
1 'polypeptide(L)'
;MKIGVKGTIISVDRIASNQRMYCGIHLIVKTNNETIPVHLGPEWYFDDCLINQDIEIAVNDKIEIIGSRISYDGKPAIVAAEVKKGDKTIALRDEIGVPFWSLGGRR
;
A
#
# COMPACT_ATOMS: atom_id res chain seq x y z
N MET A 1 13.67 9.46 3.50
CA MET A 1 12.81 10.67 3.58
C MET A 1 11.41 10.23 3.22
N LYS A 2 10.43 10.43 4.12
CA LYS A 2 9.03 10.09 3.82
C LYS A 2 8.44 11.16 2.89
N ILE A 3 7.62 10.75 1.93
CA ILE A 3 6.87 11.61 1.01
C ILE A 3 5.39 11.37 1.20
N GLY A 4 4.61 12.46 1.20
CA GLY A 4 3.15 12.42 1.19
C GLY A 4 2.63 12.62 -0.25
N VAL A 5 1.85 11.68 -0.75
CA VAL A 5 1.29 11.70 -2.10
C VAL A 5 -0.21 11.56 -2.02
N LYS A 6 -0.93 12.51 -2.62
CA LYS A 6 -2.38 12.47 -2.76
C LYS A 6 -2.73 12.08 -4.18
N GLY A 7 -3.64 11.13 -4.32
CA GLY A 7 -4.06 10.67 -5.63
C GLY A 7 -5.33 9.87 -5.59
N THR A 8 -5.75 9.44 -6.78
CA THR A 8 -6.92 8.59 -6.96
C THR A 8 -6.46 7.22 -7.41
N ILE A 9 -7.03 6.17 -6.82
CA ILE A 9 -6.75 4.79 -7.22
C ILE A 9 -7.36 4.56 -8.60
N ILE A 10 -6.56 4.13 -9.56
CA ILE A 10 -7.04 3.78 -10.90
C ILE A 10 -7.01 2.27 -11.16
N SER A 11 -6.19 1.52 -10.42
CA SER A 11 -6.18 0.05 -10.44
C SER A 11 -5.75 -0.50 -9.09
N VAL A 12 -6.26 -1.68 -8.76
CA VAL A 12 -5.86 -2.49 -7.61
C VAL A 12 -5.39 -3.84 -8.16
N ASP A 13 -4.07 -4.01 -8.23
CA ASP A 13 -3.45 -5.21 -8.78
C ASP A 13 -3.07 -6.15 -7.63
N ARG A 14 -3.52 -7.40 -7.72
CA ARG A 14 -3.17 -8.47 -6.79
C ARG A 14 -2.15 -9.38 -7.47
N ILE A 15 -0.88 -9.24 -7.10
CA ILE A 15 0.20 -10.02 -7.67
C ILE A 15 0.39 -11.28 -6.84
N ALA A 16 -0.11 -12.41 -7.32
CA ALA A 16 0.18 -13.71 -6.75
C ALA A 16 1.66 -14.05 -6.94
N SER A 17 2.36 -14.40 -5.86
CA SER A 17 3.71 -14.94 -5.98
C SER A 17 3.64 -16.40 -6.42
N ASN A 18 4.13 -16.74 -7.61
CA ASN A 18 4.16 -18.13 -8.11
C ASN A 18 4.91 -19.13 -7.20
N GLN A 19 5.67 -18.64 -6.21
CA GLN A 19 6.47 -19.48 -5.31
C GLN A 19 6.01 -19.44 -3.85
N ARG A 20 5.03 -18.60 -3.49
CA ARG A 20 4.49 -18.52 -2.13
C ARG A 20 2.99 -18.29 -2.16
N MET A 21 2.29 -18.92 -1.23
CA MET A 21 0.84 -18.87 -1.01
C MET A 21 0.30 -17.50 -0.55
N TYR A 22 0.96 -16.40 -0.95
CA TYR A 22 0.64 -15.03 -0.54
C TYR A 22 0.66 -14.12 -1.78
N CYS A 23 -0.42 -13.38 -1.99
CA CYS A 23 -0.46 -12.30 -2.98
C CYS A 23 0.10 -11.01 -2.39
N GLY A 24 0.74 -10.17 -3.21
CA GLY A 24 1.05 -8.78 -2.89
C GLY A 24 -0.01 -7.85 -3.46
N ILE A 25 -0.45 -6.85 -2.70
CA ILE A 25 -1.34 -5.79 -3.19
C ILE A 25 -0.50 -4.62 -3.70
N HIS A 26 -0.69 -4.30 -4.97
CA HIS A 26 -0.09 -3.17 -5.66
C HIS A 26 -1.22 -2.23 -6.08
N LEU A 27 -1.14 -0.97 -5.67
CA LEU A 27 -2.08 0.05 -6.13
C LEU A 27 -1.46 0.86 -7.25
N ILE A 28 -2.25 1.18 -8.26
CA ILE A 28 -1.88 2.17 -9.25
C ILE A 28 -2.60 3.45 -8.89
N VAL A 29 -1.84 4.47 -8.49
CA VAL A 29 -2.37 5.74 -8.03
C VAL A 29 -2.05 6.82 -9.04
N LYS A 30 -3.10 7.48 -9.54
CA LYS A 30 -2.99 8.64 -10.40
C LYS A 30 -2.92 9.90 -9.56
N THR A 31 -1.79 10.58 -9.64
CA THR A 31 -1.61 11.93 -9.09
C THR A 31 -1.87 12.96 -10.19
N ASN A 32 -1.78 14.25 -9.86
CA ASN A 32 -1.95 15.32 -10.86
C ASN A 32 -0.87 15.30 -11.95
N ASN A 33 0.34 14.82 -11.63
CA ASN A 33 1.48 14.85 -12.55
C ASN A 33 1.74 13.50 -13.22
N GLU A 34 1.65 12.41 -12.48
CA GLU A 34 2.04 11.08 -12.95
C GLU A 34 1.22 9.96 -12.29
N THR A 35 1.21 8.80 -12.93
CA THR A 35 0.65 7.57 -12.39
C THR A 35 1.79 6.77 -11.76
N ILE A 36 1.70 6.49 -10.46
CA ILE A 36 2.78 5.84 -9.72
C ILE A 36 2.28 4.51 -9.14
N PRO A 37 3.02 3.41 -9.32
CA PRO A 37 2.75 2.16 -8.63
C PRO A 37 3.13 2.26 -7.15
N VAL A 38 2.23 1.85 -6.29
CA VAL A 38 2.35 1.91 -4.83
C VAL A 38 2.29 0.50 -4.28
N HIS A 39 3.39 0.06 -3.67
CA HIS A 39 3.49 -1.23 -3.02
C HIS A 39 3.00 -1.11 -1.59
N LEU A 40 1.83 -1.71 -1.36
CA LEU A 40 1.17 -1.70 -0.08
C LEU A 40 1.69 -2.79 0.85
N GLY A 41 1.87 -4.00 0.35
CA GLY A 41 2.30 -5.15 1.14
C GLY A 41 1.55 -6.42 0.76
N PRO A 42 1.66 -7.48 1.56
CA PRO A 42 0.98 -8.74 1.28
C PRO A 42 -0.53 -8.66 1.59
N GLU A 43 -1.34 -9.27 0.74
CA GLU A 43 -2.82 -9.27 0.78
C GLU A 43 -3.37 -9.74 2.13
N TRP A 44 -2.77 -10.77 2.74
CA TRP A 44 -3.25 -11.30 4.02
C TRP A 44 -3.21 -10.28 5.17
N TYR A 45 -2.27 -9.32 5.13
CA TYR A 45 -2.23 -8.26 6.13
C TYR A 45 -3.34 -7.23 5.87
N PHE A 46 -3.66 -7.00 4.59
CA PHE A 46 -4.76 -6.13 4.21
C PHE A 46 -6.11 -6.74 4.53
N ASP A 47 -6.34 -8.02 4.28
CA ASP A 47 -7.60 -8.65 4.70
C ASP A 47 -7.78 -8.50 6.22
N ASP A 48 -6.79 -8.84 7.04
CA ASP A 48 -6.89 -8.72 8.49
C ASP A 48 -7.08 -7.25 8.96
N CYS A 49 -6.27 -6.30 8.47
CA CYS A 49 -6.41 -4.90 8.86
C CYS A 49 -7.66 -4.20 8.30
N LEU A 50 -8.01 -4.43 7.03
CA LEU A 50 -9.17 -3.79 6.38
C LEU A 50 -10.48 -4.30 6.99
N ILE A 51 -10.56 -5.60 7.30
CA ILE A 51 -11.71 -6.19 8.03
C ILE A 51 -11.82 -5.55 9.42
N ASN A 52 -10.71 -5.39 10.15
CA ASN A 52 -10.73 -4.79 11.48
C ASN A 52 -11.01 -3.27 11.49
N GLN A 53 -10.82 -2.58 10.37
CA GLN A 53 -10.97 -1.11 10.26
C GLN A 53 -12.18 -0.70 9.40
N ASP A 54 -12.90 -1.66 8.81
CA ASP A 54 -14.03 -1.43 7.91
C ASP A 54 -13.62 -0.50 6.72
N ILE A 55 -12.40 -0.66 6.22
CA ILE A 55 -11.87 0.17 5.13
C ILE A 55 -11.99 -0.61 3.84
N GLU A 56 -12.81 -0.14 2.90
CA GLU A 56 -12.78 -0.66 1.53
C GLU A 56 -11.82 0.18 0.68
N ILE A 57 -10.99 -0.48 -0.13
CA ILE A 57 -10.12 0.19 -1.10
C ILE A 57 -10.64 -0.18 -2.50
N ALA A 58 -11.17 0.81 -3.21
CA ALA A 58 -11.74 0.62 -4.53
C ALA A 58 -11.12 1.57 -5.58
N VAL A 59 -11.26 1.19 -6.84
CA VAL A 59 -10.92 2.08 -7.96
C VAL A 59 -11.81 3.32 -7.89
N ASN A 60 -11.25 4.48 -8.19
CA ASN A 60 -11.79 5.84 -8.03
C ASN A 60 -11.80 6.40 -6.61
N ASP A 61 -11.31 5.68 -5.61
CA ASP A 61 -11.13 6.25 -4.27
C ASP A 61 -9.98 7.25 -4.23
N LYS A 62 -10.20 8.34 -3.50
CA LYS A 62 -9.14 9.31 -3.17
C LYS A 62 -8.45 8.90 -1.89
N ILE A 63 -7.13 8.74 -1.98
CA ILE A 63 -6.30 8.36 -0.84
C ILE A 63 -5.07 9.27 -0.74
N GLU A 64 -4.58 9.40 0.48
CA GLU A 64 -3.31 10.04 0.81
C GLU A 64 -2.35 8.96 1.30
N ILE A 65 -1.20 8.84 0.65
CA ILE A 65 -0.21 7.82 0.94
C ILE A 65 1.02 8.51 1.48
N ILE A 66 1.48 8.09 2.64
CA ILE A 66 2.78 8.47 3.18
C ILE A 66 3.70 7.28 2.97
N GLY A 67 4.81 7.49 2.27
CA GLY A 67 5.71 6.40 1.92
C GLY A 67 7.09 6.88 1.55
N SER A 68 7.88 6.00 0.93
CA SER A 68 9.17 6.37 0.37
C SER A 68 9.19 6.06 -1.12
N ARG A 69 9.60 7.04 -1.95
CA ARG A 69 9.86 6.79 -3.37
C ARG A 69 11.13 5.95 -3.48
N ILE A 70 11.02 4.85 -4.21
CA ILE A 70 12.12 3.96 -4.56
C ILE A 70 12.15 3.79 -6.07
N SER A 71 13.31 3.38 -6.58
CA SER A 71 13.43 2.91 -7.97
C SER A 71 13.53 1.39 -7.92
N TYR A 72 12.52 0.71 -8.43
CA TYR A 72 12.50 -0.76 -8.53
C TYR A 72 12.48 -1.14 -10.02
N ASP A 73 13.46 -1.93 -10.45
CA ASP A 73 13.59 -2.36 -11.85
C ASP A 73 13.61 -1.19 -12.86
N GLY A 74 14.32 -0.11 -12.51
CA GLY A 74 14.41 1.11 -13.31
C GLY A 74 13.12 1.95 -13.35
N LYS A 75 12.05 1.54 -12.66
CA LYS A 75 10.78 2.26 -12.59
C LYS A 75 10.59 2.91 -11.22
N PRO A 76 10.04 4.13 -11.16
CA PRO A 76 9.68 4.75 -9.89
C PRO A 76 8.50 4.00 -9.27
N ALA A 77 8.63 3.62 -8.02
CA ALA A 77 7.58 3.03 -7.21
C ALA A 77 7.56 3.69 -5.82
N ILE A 78 6.43 3.62 -5.14
CA ILE A 78 6.31 4.10 -3.76
C ILE A 78 6.07 2.91 -2.86
N VAL A 79 6.88 2.76 -1.82
CA VAL A 79 6.59 1.85 -0.74
C VAL A 79 5.74 2.61 0.29
N ALA A 80 4.48 2.22 0.44
CA ALA A 80 3.60 2.84 1.40
C ALA A 80 4.02 2.46 2.82
N ALA A 81 4.14 3.48 3.67
CA ALA A 81 4.29 3.34 5.12
C ALA A 81 2.95 3.54 5.82
N GLU A 82 2.12 4.45 5.31
CA GLU A 82 0.79 4.74 5.82
C GLU A 82 -0.14 5.10 4.64
N VAL A 83 -1.41 4.70 4.74
CA VAL A 83 -2.45 5.03 3.77
C VAL A 83 -3.64 5.62 4.50
N LYS A 84 -4.06 6.81 4.09
CA LYS A 84 -5.22 7.51 4.63
C LYS A 84 -6.31 7.60 3.57
N LYS A 85 -7.52 7.17 3.93
CA LYS A 85 -8.73 7.28 3.12
C LYS A 85 -9.81 7.98 3.94
N GLY A 86 -10.10 9.25 3.60
CA GLY A 86 -11.02 10.08 4.37
C GLY A 86 -10.55 10.24 5.82
N ASP A 87 -11.36 9.78 6.77
CA ASP A 87 -11.07 9.82 8.21
C ASP A 87 -10.28 8.61 8.72
N LYS A 88 -10.13 7.58 7.87
CA LYS A 88 -9.50 6.32 8.25
C LYS A 88 -8.03 6.30 7.82
N THR A 89 -7.16 5.82 8.70
CA THR A 89 -5.71 5.79 8.49
C THR A 89 -5.17 4.40 8.80
N ILE A 90 -4.43 3.81 7.88
CA ILE A 90 -3.82 2.48 7.98
C ILE A 90 -2.31 2.65 8.02
N ALA A 91 -1.70 2.29 9.15
CA ALA A 91 -0.26 2.17 9.25
C ALA A 91 0.19 0.78 8.76
N LEU A 92 1.10 0.76 7.80
CA LEU A 92 1.65 -0.44 7.17
C LEU A 92 3.07 -0.73 7.65
N ARG A 93 3.83 0.33 7.92
CA ARG A 93 5.22 0.25 8.35
C ARG A 93 5.49 1.26 9.44
N ASP A 94 6.38 0.88 10.34
CA ASP A 94 6.87 1.76 11.38
C ASP A 94 7.86 2.80 10.82
N GLU A 95 8.32 3.74 11.65
CA GLU A 95 9.25 4.82 11.30
C GLU A 95 10.56 4.34 10.69
N ILE A 96 11.00 3.15 11.10
CA ILE A 96 12.24 2.50 10.63
C ILE A 96 12.00 1.71 9.32
N GLY A 97 10.76 1.69 8.80
CA GLY A 97 10.38 0.99 7.57
C GLY A 97 10.07 -0.51 7.77
N VAL A 98 10.10 -0.97 9.03
CA VAL A 98 9.73 -2.33 9.42
C VAL A 98 8.24 -2.52 9.19
N PRO A 99 7.81 -3.54 8.41
CA PRO A 99 6.40 -3.81 8.24
C PRO A 99 5.79 -4.37 9.52
N PHE A 100 4.57 -3.92 9.86
CA PHE A 100 3.87 -4.45 11.03
C PHE A 100 3.62 -5.96 10.94
N TRP A 101 3.44 -6.48 9.72
CA TRP A 101 3.34 -7.93 9.47
C TRP A 101 4.63 -8.73 9.66
N SER A 102 5.80 -8.07 9.72
CA SER A 102 7.08 -8.75 9.94
C SER A 102 7.33 -9.11 11.41
N LEU A 103 6.59 -8.53 12.35
CA LEU A 103 6.76 -8.73 13.79
C LEU A 103 6.13 -10.03 14.34
N GLY A 104 5.92 -11.03 13.48
CA GLY A 104 5.43 -12.35 13.87
C GLY A 104 3.93 -12.49 13.70
N GLY A 105 3.49 -12.61 12.43
CA GLY A 105 2.21 -13.22 12.13
C GLY A 105 2.21 -14.68 12.59
N ARG A 106 1.79 -14.91 13.84
CA ARG A 106 1.32 -16.18 14.40
C ARG A 106 0.67 -15.89 15.76
N ARG A 107 -0.64 -15.67 15.75
CA ARG A 107 -1.53 -16.24 16.75
C ARG A 107 -2.71 -16.85 16.02
#